data_AF-A0A0F5PSE6-F1
#
_entry.id   AF-A0A0F5PSE6-F1
#
_cell.length_a   1.000
_cell.length_b   1.000
_cell.length_c   1.000
_cell.angle_alpha   90.00
_cell.angle_beta   90.00
_cell.angle_gamma   90.00
#
_symmetry.space_group_name_H-M   'P 1'
#
loop_
_entity.id
_entity.type
_entity.pdbx_description
1 polymer ?
#
loop_
_entity_poly.entity_id
_entity_poly.type
_entity_poly.pdbx_seq_one_letter_code
_entity_poly.pdbx_strand_id
1 'polypeptide(L)'
;MIGLILGIALSILAKYDVKGILNLGISMAAVMLLLPRMVRILMEGLIPISEAAKAFMQKRFQGREFYIGLDSAIAVGHPAAIATALVLVPITILLAIILPGNHVLPFGDLATIPFMVVMVVPVTKGNVFRSILIGTIVIGVGLWIATNVAPLFTQVAAEAAFKFPTGATEISSICDGANPLTWVILQIMRLF
;
A
#
# COMPACT_ATOMS: atom_id res chain seq x y z
N MET A 1 -14.87 -8.00 10.05
CA MET A 1 -16.10 -7.17 10.09
C MET A 1 -15.95 -5.93 9.21
N ILE A 2 -14.97 -5.05 9.49
CA ILE A 2 -14.74 -3.82 8.69
C ILE A 2 -14.54 -4.13 7.19
N GLY A 3 -13.69 -5.10 6.83
CA GLY A 3 -13.47 -5.48 5.43
C GLY A 3 -14.72 -5.99 4.70
N LEU A 4 -15.63 -6.67 5.40
CA LEU A 4 -16.89 -7.13 4.83
C LEU A 4 -17.81 -5.96 4.49
N ILE A 5 -17.98 -5.05 5.46
CA ILE A 5 -18.84 -3.87 5.32
C ILE A 5 -18.33 -2.97 4.20
N LEU A 6 -17.02 -2.75 4.15
CA LEU A 6 -16.39 -1.98 3.09
C LEU A 6 -16.54 -2.65 1.73
N GLY A 7 -16.26 -3.95 1.62
CA GLY A 7 -16.40 -4.64 0.34
C GLY A 7 -17.84 -4.67 -0.19
N ILE A 8 -18.85 -4.78 0.68
CA ILE A 8 -20.26 -4.69 0.30
C ILE A 8 -20.63 -3.26 -0.13
N ALA A 9 -20.24 -2.24 0.63
CA ALA A 9 -20.57 -0.86 0.30
C ALA A 9 -20.00 -0.43 -1.06
N LEU A 10 -18.76 -0.85 -1.36
CA LEU A 10 -18.06 -0.50 -2.59
C LEU A 10 -18.61 -1.22 -3.82
N SER A 11 -18.96 -2.49 -3.68
CA SER A 11 -19.52 -3.28 -4.77
C SER A 11 -20.94 -2.82 -5.14
N ILE A 12 -21.72 -2.34 -4.18
CA ILE A 12 -23.00 -1.65 -4.44
C ILE A 12 -22.75 -0.35 -5.22
N LEU A 13 -21.76 0.45 -4.81
CA LEU A 13 -21.42 1.71 -5.48
C LEU A 13 -20.91 1.49 -6.91
N ALA A 14 -20.17 0.40 -7.13
CA ALA A 14 -19.68 -0.05 -8.43
C ALA A 14 -20.74 -0.74 -9.29
N LYS A 15 -21.99 -0.86 -8.79
CA LYS A 15 -23.13 -1.51 -9.47
C LYS A 15 -22.86 -2.97 -9.87
N TYR A 16 -22.15 -3.71 -9.04
CA TYR A 16 -21.94 -5.14 -9.25
C TYR A 16 -23.23 -5.93 -8.99
N ASP A 17 -23.32 -7.13 -9.55
CA ASP A 17 -24.41 -8.05 -9.27
C ASP A 17 -24.34 -8.58 -7.82
N VAL A 18 -25.43 -9.18 -7.31
CA VAL A 18 -25.50 -9.68 -5.93
C VAL A 18 -24.37 -10.67 -5.63
N LYS A 19 -23.98 -11.49 -6.63
CA LYS A 19 -22.85 -12.41 -6.51
C LYS A 19 -21.52 -11.68 -6.41
N GLY A 20 -21.29 -10.66 -7.25
CA GLY A 20 -20.11 -9.79 -7.17
C GLY A 20 -20.02 -9.02 -5.86
N ILE A 21 -21.15 -8.56 -5.33
CA ILE A 21 -21.24 -7.88 -4.03
C ILE A 21 -20.78 -8.79 -2.89
N LEU A 22 -21.32 -10.00 -2.82
CA LEU A 22 -20.96 -10.96 -1.79
C LEU A 22 -19.51 -11.44 -1.92
N ASN A 23 -19.05 -11.72 -3.14
CA ASN A 23 -17.66 -12.14 -3.38
C ASN A 23 -16.67 -11.06 -2.96
N LEU A 24 -16.87 -9.81 -3.40
CA LEU A 24 -15.96 -8.71 -3.09
C LEU A 24 -15.97 -8.40 -1.58
N GLY A 25 -17.15 -8.45 -0.95
CA GLY A 25 -17.30 -8.39 0.51
C GLY A 25 -16.47 -9.43 1.25
N ILE A 26 -16.60 -10.71 0.88
CA ILE A 26 -15.89 -11.82 1.53
C ILE A 26 -14.39 -11.74 1.28
N SER A 27 -13.95 -11.47 0.04
CA SER A 27 -12.54 -11.33 -0.31
C SER A 27 -11.87 -10.19 0.49
N MET A 28 -12.52 -9.03 0.59
CA MET A 28 -12.02 -7.92 1.39
C MET A 28 -11.98 -8.24 2.89
N ALA A 29 -12.98 -8.94 3.41
CA ALA A 29 -12.99 -9.41 4.79
C ALA A 29 -11.83 -10.38 5.08
N ALA A 30 -11.57 -11.31 4.15
CA ALA A 30 -10.49 -12.28 4.26
C ALA A 30 -9.12 -11.60 4.26
N VAL A 31 -8.87 -10.67 3.33
CA VAL A 31 -7.60 -9.94 3.24
C VAL A 31 -7.34 -9.13 4.52
N MET A 32 -8.34 -8.38 5.01
CA MET A 32 -8.20 -7.59 6.23
C MET A 32 -8.00 -8.42 7.51
N LEU A 33 -8.36 -9.69 7.49
CA LEU A 33 -8.13 -10.61 8.61
C LEU A 33 -6.77 -11.33 8.49
N LEU A 34 -6.45 -11.79 7.28
CA LEU A 34 -5.27 -12.60 7.02
C LEU A 34 -3.99 -11.77 6.97
N LEU A 35 -3.99 -10.61 6.31
CA LEU A 35 -2.79 -9.81 6.09
C LEU A 35 -2.13 -9.35 7.41
N PRO A 36 -2.86 -8.80 8.40
CA PRO A 36 -2.25 -8.42 9.68
C PRO A 36 -1.68 -9.63 10.43
N ARG A 37 -2.31 -10.81 10.28
CA ARG A 37 -1.88 -12.04 10.95
C ARG A 37 -0.62 -12.62 10.32
N MET A 38 -0.51 -12.59 8.99
CA MET A 38 0.69 -13.02 8.27
C MET A 38 1.87 -12.09 8.55
N VAL A 39 1.65 -10.76 8.57
CA VAL A 39 2.68 -9.79 8.94
C VAL A 39 3.19 -10.04 10.35
N ARG A 40 2.30 -10.31 11.31
CA ARG A 40 2.71 -10.62 12.69
C ARG A 40 3.61 -11.86 12.79
N ILE A 41 3.30 -12.92 12.05
CA ILE A 41 4.14 -14.14 12.04
C ILE A 41 5.53 -13.82 11.47
N LEU A 42 5.59 -13.05 10.38
CA LEU A 42 6.85 -12.60 9.80
C LEU A 42 7.65 -11.74 10.79
N MET A 43 6.98 -10.88 11.57
CA MET A 43 7.59 -10.09 12.63
C MET A 43 8.16 -10.93 13.76
N GLU A 44 7.41 -11.91 14.23
CA GLU A 44 7.87 -12.84 15.26
C GLU A 44 9.13 -13.60 14.80
N GLY A 45 9.27 -13.90 13.51
CA GLY A 45 10.48 -14.48 12.92
C GLY A 45 11.65 -13.51 12.70
N LEU A 46 11.39 -12.24 12.36
CA LEU A 46 12.43 -11.24 12.07
C LEU A 46 13.03 -10.58 13.32
N ILE A 47 12.25 -10.45 14.41
CA ILE A 47 12.72 -9.89 15.68
C ILE A 47 13.97 -10.61 16.22
N PRO A 48 14.01 -11.95 16.36
CA PRO A 48 15.19 -12.63 16.88
C PRO A 48 16.43 -12.47 15.99
N ILE A 49 16.26 -12.39 14.67
CA ILE A 49 17.36 -12.10 13.73
C ILE A 49 17.90 -10.69 13.96
N SER A 50 17.01 -9.72 14.14
CA SER A 50 17.37 -8.31 14.37
C SER A 50 18.14 -8.14 15.69
N GLU A 51 17.71 -8.81 16.76
CA GLU A 51 18.39 -8.81 18.05
C GLU A 51 19.75 -9.52 18.00
N ALA A 52 19.87 -10.65 17.29
CA ALA A 52 21.14 -11.35 17.10
C ALA A 52 22.15 -10.50 16.30
N ALA A 53 21.69 -9.84 15.23
CA ALA A 53 22.51 -8.92 14.44
C ALA A 53 22.99 -7.73 15.29
N LYS A 54 22.11 -7.18 16.14
CA LYS A 54 22.44 -6.11 17.08
C LYS A 54 23.50 -6.55 18.09
N ALA A 55 23.35 -7.73 18.69
CA ALA A 55 24.33 -8.29 19.62
C ALA A 55 25.69 -8.58 18.95
N PHE A 56 25.69 -9.06 17.70
CA PHE A 56 26.91 -9.27 16.93
C PHE A 56 27.64 -7.95 16.65
N MET A 57 26.92 -6.92 16.19
CA MET A 57 27.48 -5.60 15.91
C MET A 57 27.99 -4.90 17.17
N GLN A 58 27.27 -4.99 18.28
CA GLN A 58 27.70 -4.45 19.58
C GLN A 58 28.99 -5.12 20.08
N LYS A 59 29.13 -6.44 19.93
CA LYS A 59 30.37 -7.15 20.30
C LYS A 59 31.55 -6.74 19.43
N ARG A 60 31.32 -6.46 18.14
CA ARG A 60 32.39 -6.14 17.20
C ARG A 60 32.82 -4.67 17.26
N PHE A 61 31.90 -3.74 17.54
CA PHE A 61 32.15 -2.30 17.51
C PHE A 61 31.89 -1.63 18.88
N GLN A 62 32.51 -2.19 19.93
CA GLN A 62 32.38 -1.70 21.31
C GLN A 62 32.69 -0.20 21.42
N GLY A 63 31.80 0.57 22.07
CA GLY A 63 32.03 1.99 22.42
C GLY A 63 31.40 3.04 21.51
N ARG A 64 30.57 2.66 20.52
CA ARG A 64 29.80 3.62 19.69
C ARG A 64 28.31 3.29 19.71
N GLU A 65 27.45 4.31 19.76
CA GLU A 65 26.03 4.12 19.50
C GLU A 65 25.82 3.68 18.05
N PHE A 66 25.09 2.58 17.86
CA PHE A 66 24.82 1.99 16.55
C PHE A 66 23.32 1.91 16.32
N TYR A 67 22.88 2.50 15.21
CA TYR A 67 21.52 2.36 14.69
C TYR A 67 21.55 1.36 13.54
N ILE A 68 20.78 0.28 13.64
CA ILE A 68 20.59 -0.68 12.56
C ILE A 68 19.35 -0.24 11.80
N GLY A 69 19.53 0.17 10.54
CA GLY A 69 18.43 0.39 9.62
C GLY A 69 17.73 -0.95 9.37
N LEU A 70 16.44 -1.02 9.71
CA LEU A 70 15.59 -2.18 9.52
C LEU A 70 14.56 -1.87 8.43
N ASP A 71 14.12 -2.89 7.69
CA ASP A 71 13.11 -2.72 6.66
C ASP A 71 11.79 -2.19 7.26
N SER A 72 11.09 -1.35 6.49
CA SER A 72 9.83 -0.73 6.88
C SER A 72 8.73 -1.73 7.22
N ALA A 73 8.78 -2.95 6.68
CA ALA A 73 7.89 -4.07 7.01
C ALA A 73 7.85 -4.33 8.52
N ILE A 74 8.95 -4.06 9.23
CA ILE A 74 9.05 -4.25 10.67
C ILE A 74 8.10 -3.33 11.44
N ALA A 75 7.93 -2.10 10.95
CA ALA A 75 7.05 -1.12 11.57
C ALA A 75 5.56 -1.34 11.22
N VAL A 76 5.23 -2.18 10.23
CA VAL A 76 3.83 -2.43 9.83
C VAL A 76 3.05 -3.12 10.94
N GLY A 77 3.73 -3.93 11.77
CA GLY A 77 3.13 -4.55 12.95
C GLY A 77 2.73 -3.57 14.06
N HIS A 78 3.16 -2.30 13.99
CA HIS A 78 2.85 -1.31 15.01
C HIS A 78 1.35 -0.96 15.00
N PRO A 79 0.64 -0.96 16.15
CA PRO A 79 -0.80 -0.74 16.21
C PRO A 79 -1.27 0.54 15.52
N ALA A 80 -0.50 1.63 15.65
CA ALA A 80 -0.82 2.90 14.98
C ALA A 80 -0.73 2.81 13.44
N ALA A 81 0.17 2.00 12.88
CA ALA A 81 0.28 1.79 11.44
C ALA A 81 -0.91 0.99 10.92
N ILE A 82 -1.25 -0.10 11.62
CA ILE A 82 -2.42 -0.92 11.30
C ILE A 82 -3.71 -0.09 11.38
N ALA A 83 -3.90 0.68 12.46
CA ALA A 83 -5.07 1.52 12.63
C ALA A 83 -5.18 2.59 11.54
N THR A 84 -4.08 3.26 11.22
CA THR A 84 -4.03 4.25 10.14
C THR A 84 -4.40 3.63 8.80
N ALA A 85 -3.79 2.49 8.46
CA ALA A 85 -4.01 1.81 7.19
C ALA A 85 -5.46 1.33 7.04
N LEU A 86 -6.05 0.76 8.10
CA LEU A 86 -7.45 0.31 8.09
C LEU A 86 -8.43 1.46 7.80
N VAL A 87 -8.15 2.66 8.31
CA VAL A 87 -8.96 3.86 8.05
C VAL A 87 -8.67 4.45 6.67
N LEU A 88 -7.44 4.36 6.18
CA LEU A 88 -7.07 4.85 4.86
C LEU A 88 -7.61 4.00 3.71
N VAL A 89 -7.89 2.71 3.92
CA VAL A 89 -8.50 1.85 2.89
C VAL A 89 -9.80 2.45 2.32
N PRO A 90 -10.85 2.74 3.12
CA PRO A 90 -12.07 3.35 2.58
C PRO A 90 -11.83 4.75 2.01
N ILE A 91 -10.94 5.54 2.61
CA ILE A 91 -10.59 6.88 2.13
C ILE A 91 -9.94 6.81 0.75
N THR A 92 -9.06 5.84 0.51
CA THR A 92 -8.37 5.64 -0.77
C THR A 92 -9.36 5.34 -1.87
N ILE A 93 -10.38 4.56 -1.58
CA ILE A 93 -11.39 4.20 -2.58
C ILE A 93 -12.30 5.38 -2.87
N LEU A 94 -12.68 6.14 -1.84
CA LEU A 94 -13.40 7.40 -2.00
C LEU A 94 -12.59 8.39 -2.85
N LEU A 95 -11.29 8.54 -2.56
CA LEU A 95 -10.38 9.37 -3.33
C LEU A 95 -10.29 8.89 -4.77
N ALA A 96 -10.15 7.60 -5.04
CA ALA A 96 -10.07 7.07 -6.39
C ALA A 96 -11.30 7.41 -7.26
N ILE A 97 -12.48 7.57 -6.64
CA ILE A 97 -13.72 7.96 -7.32
C ILE A 97 -13.85 9.47 -7.48
N ILE A 98 -13.46 10.25 -6.46
CA ILE A 98 -13.67 11.70 -6.42
C ILE A 98 -12.54 12.47 -7.10
N LEU A 99 -11.32 11.94 -7.14
CA LEU A 99 -10.16 12.65 -7.67
C LEU A 99 -10.37 12.96 -9.17
N PRO A 100 -10.30 14.23 -9.60
CA PRO A 100 -10.39 14.57 -11.01
C PRO A 100 -9.18 14.02 -11.76
N GLY A 101 -9.43 13.38 -12.91
CA GLY A 101 -8.40 12.84 -13.78
C GLY A 101 -7.74 11.54 -13.28
N ASN A 102 -8.28 10.90 -12.23
CA ASN A 102 -7.82 9.57 -11.83
C ASN A 102 -8.59 8.48 -12.61
N HIS A 103 -7.84 7.54 -13.19
CA HIS A 103 -8.40 6.38 -13.89
C HIS A 103 -8.02 5.06 -13.22
N VAL A 104 -7.18 5.10 -12.18
CA VAL A 104 -6.73 3.92 -11.45
C VAL A 104 -7.63 3.66 -10.26
N LEU A 105 -8.22 2.46 -10.23
CA LEU A 105 -9.00 2.02 -9.09
C LEU A 105 -8.27 0.86 -8.40
N PRO A 106 -7.65 1.08 -7.22
CA PRO A 106 -6.62 0.20 -6.67
C PRO A 106 -7.19 -1.00 -5.90
N PHE A 107 -8.15 -1.74 -6.47
CA PHE A 107 -8.79 -2.87 -5.77
C PHE A 107 -7.81 -3.94 -5.29
N GLY A 108 -6.83 -4.31 -6.13
CA GLY A 108 -5.80 -5.30 -5.79
C GLY A 108 -4.81 -4.78 -4.77
N ASP A 109 -4.57 -3.47 -4.76
CA ASP A 109 -3.51 -2.86 -3.97
C ASP A 109 -4.00 -2.26 -2.64
N LEU A 110 -5.29 -2.39 -2.29
CA LEU A 110 -5.77 -1.96 -0.97
C LEU A 110 -5.02 -2.67 0.17
N ALA A 111 -4.54 -3.88 -0.08
CA ALA A 111 -3.76 -4.69 0.84
C ALA A 111 -2.40 -4.08 1.18
N THR A 112 -1.87 -3.19 0.35
CA THR A 112 -0.49 -2.66 0.47
C THR A 112 -0.43 -1.28 1.11
N ILE A 113 -1.59 -0.64 1.31
CA ILE A 113 -1.72 0.63 2.04
C ILE A 113 -0.96 0.63 3.39
N PRO A 114 -0.96 -0.44 4.21
CA PRO A 114 -0.16 -0.49 5.43
C PRO A 114 1.32 -0.20 5.19
N PHE A 115 1.89 -0.70 4.10
CA PHE A 115 3.29 -0.46 3.74
C PHE A 115 3.51 0.96 3.22
N MET A 116 2.56 1.53 2.46
CA MET A 116 2.67 2.91 1.99
C MET A 116 2.70 3.93 3.13
N VAL A 117 1.95 3.67 4.21
CA VAL A 117 1.78 4.65 5.31
C VAL A 117 2.68 4.34 6.51
N VAL A 118 3.40 3.21 6.49
CA VAL A 118 4.20 2.78 7.64
C VAL A 118 5.27 3.79 8.02
N MET A 119 5.88 4.47 7.04
CA MET A 119 6.91 5.48 7.28
C MET A 119 6.33 6.82 7.77
N VAL A 120 5.03 7.05 7.57
CA VAL A 120 4.35 8.26 8.09
C VAL A 120 4.17 8.17 9.60
N VAL A 121 3.89 6.97 10.12
CA VAL A 121 3.60 6.71 11.53
C VAL A 121 4.76 7.09 12.49
N PRO A 122 6.03 6.75 12.23
CA PRO A 122 7.13 7.21 13.08
C PRO A 122 7.34 8.73 12.96
N VAL A 123 7.12 9.33 11.78
CA VAL A 123 7.23 10.79 11.58
C VAL A 123 6.19 11.53 12.41
N THR A 124 4.97 11.00 12.51
CA THR A 124 3.90 11.57 13.34
C THR A 124 4.00 11.15 14.81
N LYS A 125 5.06 10.42 15.19
CA LYS A 125 5.29 9.89 16.54
C LYS A 125 4.14 9.02 17.04
N GLY A 126 3.54 8.22 16.16
CA GLY A 126 2.43 7.32 16.48
C GLY A 126 1.05 8.00 16.51
N ASN A 127 0.94 9.29 16.14
CA ASN A 127 -0.36 9.97 16.11
C ASN A 127 -1.17 9.55 14.86
N VAL A 128 -2.15 8.67 15.09
CA VAL A 128 -3.00 8.09 14.04
C VAL A 128 -3.75 9.16 13.25
N PHE A 129 -4.29 10.21 13.88
CA PHE A 129 -5.03 11.26 13.18
C PHE A 129 -4.15 12.02 12.19
N ARG A 130 -2.94 12.41 12.61
CA ARG A 130 -1.96 13.05 11.72
C ARG A 130 -1.50 12.11 10.61
N SER A 131 -1.32 10.83 10.93
CA SER A 131 -0.95 9.83 9.93
C SER A 131 -2.03 9.61 8.87
N ILE A 132 -3.31 9.65 9.27
CA ILE A 132 -4.43 9.57 8.31
C ILE A 132 -4.43 10.79 7.40
N LEU A 133 -4.26 12.00 7.93
CA LEU A 133 -4.24 13.22 7.10
C LEU A 133 -3.10 13.19 6.09
N ILE A 134 -1.88 12.91 6.54
CA ILE A 134 -0.71 12.83 5.65
C ILE A 134 -0.87 11.67 4.66
N GLY A 135 -1.30 10.50 5.12
CA GLY A 135 -1.54 9.34 4.26
C GLY A 135 -2.59 9.59 3.18
N THR A 136 -3.65 10.34 3.51
CA THR A 136 -4.68 10.75 2.53
C THR A 136 -4.07 11.60 1.41
N ILE A 137 -3.21 12.56 1.76
CA ILE A 137 -2.54 13.42 0.78
C ILE A 137 -1.56 12.59 -0.08
N VAL A 138 -0.75 11.75 0.56
CA VAL A 138 0.22 10.88 -0.12
C VAL A 138 -0.46 9.95 -1.11
N ILE A 139 -1.56 9.32 -0.70
CA ILE A 139 -2.35 8.43 -1.56
C ILE A 139 -3.01 9.21 -2.70
N GLY A 140 -3.57 10.40 -2.44
CA GLY A 140 -4.16 11.25 -3.47
C GLY A 140 -3.16 11.64 -4.56
N VAL A 141 -1.97 12.10 -4.16
CA VAL A 141 -0.87 12.38 -5.10
C VAL A 141 -0.44 11.09 -5.81
N GLY A 142 -0.35 9.99 -5.08
CA GLY A 142 0.00 8.68 -5.61
C GLY A 142 -0.94 8.19 -6.71
N LEU A 143 -2.25 8.43 -6.58
CA LEU A 143 -3.25 8.08 -7.58
C LEU A 143 -3.08 8.89 -8.89
N TRP A 144 -2.77 10.18 -8.79
CA TRP A 144 -2.44 10.98 -9.98
C TRP A 144 -1.19 10.47 -10.69
N ILE A 145 -0.15 10.14 -9.91
CA ILE A 145 1.09 9.60 -10.46
C ILE A 145 0.81 8.24 -11.11
N ALA A 146 0.12 7.34 -10.43
CA ALA A 146 -0.22 6.02 -10.94
C ALA A 146 -1.06 6.09 -12.23
N THR A 147 -1.95 7.09 -12.34
CA THR A 147 -2.70 7.35 -13.57
C THR A 147 -1.78 7.85 -14.69
N ASN A 148 -0.83 8.72 -14.39
CA ASN A 148 0.13 9.23 -15.38
C ASN A 148 1.09 8.16 -15.91
N VAL A 149 1.46 7.19 -15.06
CA VAL A 149 2.40 6.10 -15.41
C VAL A 149 1.67 4.87 -15.98
N ALA A 150 0.34 4.76 -15.86
CA ALA A 150 -0.45 3.63 -16.35
C ALA A 150 -0.17 3.25 -17.83
N PRO A 151 -0.01 4.19 -18.78
CA PRO A 151 0.29 3.84 -20.17
C PRO A 151 1.65 3.16 -20.33
N LEU A 152 2.67 3.58 -19.57
CA LEU A 152 3.99 2.94 -19.57
C LEU A 152 3.92 1.54 -18.98
N PHE A 153 3.21 1.35 -17.87
CA PHE A 153 3.00 0.01 -17.29
C PHE A 153 2.31 -0.92 -18.27
N THR A 154 1.31 -0.41 -19.00
CA THR A 154 0.57 -1.19 -19.98
C THR A 154 1.45 -1.57 -21.17
N GLN A 155 2.30 -0.67 -21.67
CA GLN A 155 3.26 -0.97 -22.73
C GLN A 155 4.26 -2.06 -22.33
N VAL A 156 4.88 -1.92 -21.16
CA VAL A 156 5.83 -2.91 -20.63
C VAL A 156 5.17 -4.27 -20.42
N ALA A 157 3.93 -4.29 -19.91
CA ALA A 157 3.18 -5.53 -19.75
C ALA A 157 2.87 -6.22 -21.09
N ALA A 158 2.55 -5.44 -22.14
CA ALA A 158 2.34 -5.97 -23.47
C ALA A 158 3.63 -6.55 -24.07
N GLU A 159 4.77 -5.87 -23.91
CA GLU A 159 6.08 -6.36 -24.35
C GLU A 159 6.52 -7.61 -23.58
N ALA A 160 6.18 -7.71 -22.30
CA ALA A 160 6.43 -8.88 -21.46
C ALA A 160 5.47 -10.06 -21.74
N ALA A 161 4.63 -9.97 -22.77
CA ALA A 161 3.62 -10.97 -23.14
C ALA A 161 2.63 -11.30 -22.01
N PHE A 162 2.30 -10.30 -21.18
CA PHE A 162 1.31 -10.45 -20.12
C PHE A 162 -0.10 -10.63 -20.72
N LYS A 163 -0.87 -11.59 -20.19
CA LYS A 163 -2.25 -11.82 -20.62
C LYS A 163 -3.18 -10.86 -19.90
N PHE A 164 -3.61 -9.82 -20.59
CA PHE A 164 -4.61 -8.88 -20.07
C PHE A 164 -5.93 -9.59 -19.78
N PRO A 165 -6.55 -9.35 -18.61
CA PRO A 165 -7.91 -9.84 -18.34
C PRO A 165 -8.91 -9.23 -19.32
N THR A 166 -9.93 -10.00 -19.71
CA THR A 166 -10.94 -9.58 -20.68
C THR A 166 -11.64 -8.30 -20.21
N GLY A 167 -11.51 -7.22 -20.99
CA GLY A 167 -12.10 -5.91 -20.69
C GLY A 167 -11.14 -4.90 -20.02
N ALA A 168 -9.89 -5.26 -19.74
CA ALA A 168 -8.89 -4.32 -19.24
C ALA A 168 -8.20 -3.57 -20.40
N THR A 169 -8.35 -2.25 -20.44
CA THR A 169 -7.68 -1.36 -21.41
C THR A 169 -6.32 -0.85 -20.93
N GLU A 170 -6.16 -0.68 -19.62
CA GLU A 170 -4.91 -0.22 -18.98
C GLU A 170 -4.68 -0.99 -17.68
N ILE A 171 -3.42 -1.21 -17.34
CA ILE A 171 -2.99 -1.79 -16.06
C ILE A 171 -2.08 -0.79 -15.35
N SER A 172 -2.27 -0.63 -14.04
CA SER A 172 -1.41 0.15 -13.17
C SER A 172 -1.35 -0.48 -11.79
N SER A 173 -0.33 -0.11 -11.02
CA SER A 173 -0.08 -0.54 -9.64
C SER A 173 0.11 0.71 -8.80
N ILE A 174 -0.64 0.87 -7.71
CA ILE A 174 -0.41 1.99 -6.78
C ILE A 174 0.87 1.77 -5.97
N CYS A 175 1.32 0.53 -5.77
CA CYS A 175 2.59 0.26 -5.07
C CYS A 175 3.79 0.80 -5.83
N ASP A 176 3.83 0.48 -7.13
CA ASP A 176 5.01 0.70 -7.95
C ASP A 176 4.87 1.99 -8.77
N GLY A 177 3.65 2.25 -9.25
CA GLY A 177 3.31 3.38 -10.08
C GLY A 177 3.02 4.67 -9.33
N ALA A 178 2.82 4.65 -8.01
CA ALA A 178 2.61 5.86 -7.22
C ALA A 178 3.89 6.48 -6.64
N ASN A 179 5.07 5.90 -6.92
CA ASN A 179 6.32 6.35 -6.34
C ASN A 179 6.76 7.72 -6.93
N PRO A 180 6.80 8.80 -6.13
CA PRO A 180 7.14 10.13 -6.64
C PRO A 180 8.56 10.21 -7.18
N LEU A 181 9.51 9.47 -6.60
CA LEU A 181 10.90 9.48 -7.04
C LEU A 181 11.02 8.87 -8.44
N THR A 182 10.41 7.69 -8.63
CA THR A 182 10.39 7.02 -9.93
C THR A 182 9.72 7.89 -10.98
N TRP A 183 8.60 8.53 -10.62
CA TRP A 183 7.90 9.43 -11.53
C TRP A 183 8.76 10.63 -11.95
N VAL A 184 9.44 11.31 -11.00
CA VAL A 184 10.32 12.43 -11.33
C VAL A 184 11.44 11.98 -12.27
N ILE A 185 12.07 10.83 -11.99
CA ILE A 185 13.12 10.29 -12.86
C ILE A 185 12.57 10.01 -14.27
N LEU A 186 11.38 9.43 -14.39
CA LEU A 186 10.73 9.21 -15.69
C LEU A 186 10.44 10.52 -16.43
N GLN A 187 9.98 11.56 -15.74
CA GLN A 187 9.75 12.87 -16.38
C GLN A 187 11.05 13.50 -16.85
N ILE A 188 12.13 13.39 -16.07
CA ILE A 188 13.45 13.89 -16.47
C ILE A 188 13.94 13.12 -17.70
N MET A 189 13.84 11.79 -17.70
CA MET A 189 14.28 10.98 -18.84
C MET A 189 13.44 11.20 -20.10
N ARG A 190 12.17 11.63 -19.98
CA ARG A 190 11.33 12.00 -21.13
C ARG A 190 11.71 13.34 -21.77
N LEU A 191 12.46 14.20 -21.06
CA LEU A 191 12.93 15.49 -21.57
C LEU A 191 14.22 15.39 -22.39
N PHE A 192 14.94 14.28 -22.28
CA PHE A 192 16.13 13.95 -23.07
C PHE A 192 15.78 13.00 -24.21
#